data_AF-A0A519QR96-F1
#
_entry.id   AF-A0A519QR96-F1
#
_cell.length_a   1.000
_cell.length_b   1.000
_cell.length_c   1.000
_cell.angle_alpha   90.00
_cell.angle_beta   90.00
_cell.angle_gamma   90.00
#
_symmetry.space_group_name_H-M   'P 1'
#
loop_
_entity.id
_entity.type
_entity.pdbx_description
1 polymer ?
#
loop_
_entity_poly.entity_id
_entity_poly.type
_entity_poly.pdbx_seq_one_letter_code
_entity_poly.pdbx_strand_id
1 'polypeptide(L)'
;MVFLLEKSTGKNWQIADINKTVSTGIILKIADHPAFTVKENYRLVSDGSNLLTITATSKEGLTFGFYKYLRTLGFKFYLPGEEYSIIPSVSNPFGKKTDQVDKPFLQIRNFFGTGGYGTDNPDPDKSVEKEWELWKLRNGFGNAYELEGHRGENFILENKETLQKNPSWLVKPLTGNSQTDQSIKLDYTNKEALNFYT
;
A
#
# COMPACT_ATOMS: atom_id res chain seq x y z
N MET A 1 -11.02 1.54 11.42
CA MET A 1 -10.17 1.36 12.63
C MET A 1 -11.01 1.38 13.90
N VAL A 2 -11.72 2.48 14.20
CA VAL A 2 -12.63 2.59 15.36
C VAL A 2 -13.60 1.40 15.46
N PHE A 3 -14.37 1.14 14.39
CA PHE A 3 -15.30 0.00 14.32
C PHE A 3 -14.68 -1.34 14.77
N LEU A 4 -13.46 -1.64 14.31
CA LEU A 4 -12.76 -2.89 14.65
C LEU A 4 -12.42 -2.96 16.14
N LEU A 5 -11.97 -1.84 16.72
CA LEU A 5 -11.65 -1.76 18.14
C LEU A 5 -12.90 -1.81 19.01
N GLU A 6 -13.99 -1.16 18.61
CA GLU A 6 -15.27 -1.20 19.32
C GLU A 6 -15.85 -2.62 19.33
N LYS A 7 -15.90 -3.27 18.16
CA LYS A 7 -16.36 -4.66 18.04
C LYS A 7 -15.50 -5.61 18.85
N SER A 8 -14.19 -5.41 18.87
CA SER A 8 -13.25 -6.29 19.55
C SER A 8 -13.23 -6.11 21.06
N THR A 9 -13.40 -4.88 21.55
CA THR A 9 -13.28 -4.57 22.99
C THR A 9 -14.61 -4.43 23.70
N GLY A 10 -15.71 -4.24 22.97
CA GLY A 10 -17.02 -3.87 23.52
C GLY A 10 -17.06 -2.47 24.14
N LYS A 11 -16.02 -1.65 23.92
CA LYS A 11 -15.91 -0.27 24.43
C LYS A 11 -16.17 0.73 23.31
N ASN A 12 -16.62 1.93 23.68
CA ASN A 12 -16.72 3.04 22.74
C ASN A 12 -15.33 3.62 22.46
N TRP A 13 -14.94 3.70 21.19
CA TRP A 13 -13.67 4.28 20.76
C TRP A 13 -13.96 5.54 19.96
N GLN A 14 -13.15 6.58 20.17
CA GLN A 14 -13.33 7.87 19.49
C GLN A 14 -12.01 8.34 18.91
N ILE A 15 -12.09 9.04 17.78
CA ILE A 15 -10.95 9.74 17.21
C ILE A 15 -10.77 11.03 18.01
N ALA A 16 -9.59 11.20 18.60
CA ALA A 16 -9.21 12.43 19.30
C ALA A 16 -8.63 13.46 18.30
N ASP A 17 -8.77 14.74 18.63
CA ASP A 17 -8.04 15.82 17.94
C ASP A 17 -6.53 15.60 18.06
N ILE A 18 -5.76 15.97 17.03
CA ILE A 18 -4.31 15.81 16.97
C ILE A 18 -3.58 16.53 18.12
N ASN A 19 -4.17 17.59 18.68
CA ASN A 19 -3.59 18.36 19.78
C ASN A 19 -4.03 17.89 21.16
N LYS A 20 -4.94 16.91 21.24
CA LYS A 20 -5.47 16.42 22.51
C LYS A 20 -4.49 15.45 23.16
N THR A 21 -4.14 15.68 24.42
CA THR A 21 -3.39 14.71 25.23
C THR A 21 -4.24 13.45 25.44
N VAL A 22 -3.71 12.30 25.02
CA VAL A 22 -4.34 10.98 25.18
C VAL A 22 -3.63 10.23 26.31
N SER A 23 -4.34 9.96 27.41
CA SER A 23 -3.85 9.14 28.53
C SER A 23 -4.16 7.65 28.36
N THR A 24 -5.12 7.30 27.50
CA THR A 24 -5.46 5.92 27.17
C THR A 24 -5.94 5.86 25.72
N GLY A 25 -5.32 5.03 24.89
CA GLY A 25 -5.66 4.93 23.48
C GLY A 25 -4.52 4.45 22.58
N ILE A 26 -4.78 4.50 21.27
CA ILE A 26 -3.81 4.20 20.23
C ILE A 26 -3.44 5.51 19.54
N ILE A 27 -2.15 5.83 19.51
CA ILE A 27 -1.60 7.03 18.88
C ILE A 27 -0.95 6.62 17.57
N LEU A 28 -1.36 7.26 16.47
CA LEU A 28 -0.70 7.13 15.17
C LEU A 28 0.08 8.42 14.90
N LYS A 29 1.39 8.31 14.72
CA LYS A 29 2.28 9.47 14.63
C LYS A 29 3.16 9.42 13.39
N ILE A 30 3.13 10.48 12.60
CA ILE A 30 4.16 10.70 11.57
C ILE A 30 5.37 11.34 12.22
N ALA A 31 6.52 10.67 12.16
CA ALA A 31 7.81 11.21 12.58
C ALA A 31 8.96 10.38 12.00
N ASP A 32 10.10 11.04 11.84
CA ASP A 32 11.33 10.41 11.37
C ASP A 32 11.94 9.49 12.44
N HIS A 33 12.63 8.46 11.97
CA HIS A 33 13.42 7.56 12.80
C HIS A 33 14.59 7.01 11.97
N PRO A 34 15.82 6.92 12.52
CA PRO A 34 16.99 6.48 11.74
C PRO A 34 16.85 5.09 11.11
N ALA A 35 16.07 4.20 11.72
CA ALA A 35 15.83 2.85 11.20
C ALA A 35 14.74 2.77 10.11
N PHE A 36 14.11 3.88 9.73
CA PHE A 36 13.06 3.89 8.70
C PHE A 36 13.70 4.05 7.32
N THR A 37 14.16 2.92 6.76
CA THR A 37 14.86 2.85 5.47
C THR A 37 13.94 2.61 4.28
N VAL A 38 12.67 2.24 4.51
CA VAL A 38 11.64 2.02 3.50
C VAL A 38 10.33 2.68 3.91
N LYS A 39 9.48 3.00 2.92
CA LYS A 39 8.21 3.72 3.11
C LYS A 39 7.29 3.07 4.15
N GLU A 40 7.27 1.75 4.21
CA GLU A 40 6.36 0.97 5.08
C GLU A 40 6.96 0.62 6.46
N ASN A 41 8.10 1.20 6.83
CA ASN A 41 8.64 1.05 8.18
C ASN A 41 7.72 1.65 9.24
N TYR A 42 7.71 1.03 10.42
CA TYR A 42 7.07 1.60 11.60
C TYR A 42 7.80 1.19 12.88
N ARG A 43 7.58 1.96 13.94
CA ARG A 43 7.93 1.62 15.32
C ARG A 43 6.64 1.48 16.12
N LEU A 44 6.52 0.40 16.87
CA LEU A 44 5.41 0.14 17.78
C LEU A 44 5.92 0.13 19.22
N VAL A 45 5.37 1.02 20.03
CA VAL A 45 5.66 1.12 21.46
C VAL A 45 4.36 0.93 22.22
N SER A 46 4.30 -0.01 23.15
CA SER A 46 3.19 -0.12 24.10
C SER A 46 3.70 -0.21 25.52
N ASP A 47 2.98 0.44 26.44
CA ASP A 47 3.17 0.26 27.88
C ASP A 47 2.52 -1.03 28.41
N GLY A 48 1.74 -1.73 27.57
CA GLY A 48 1.03 -2.97 27.87
C GLY A 48 -0.30 -2.81 28.63
N SER A 49 -0.78 -1.58 28.83
CA SER A 49 -1.94 -1.30 29.69
C SER A 49 -2.86 -0.18 29.22
N ASN A 50 -2.32 0.96 28.77
CA ASN A 50 -3.10 2.17 28.48
C ASN A 50 -2.77 2.76 27.12
N LEU A 51 -1.51 2.71 26.71
CA LEU A 51 -1.04 3.38 25.51
C LEU A 51 -0.32 2.44 24.56
N LEU A 52 -0.64 2.61 23.28
CA LEU A 52 0.10 2.05 22.17
C LEU A 52 0.34 3.15 21.14
N THR A 53 1.60 3.37 20.79
CA THR A 53 2.01 4.36 19.79
C THR A 53 2.60 3.64 18.59
N ILE A 54 2.08 3.93 17.41
CA ILE A 54 2.65 3.51 16.13
C ILE A 54 3.21 4.76 15.46
N THR A 55 4.53 4.77 15.25
CA THR A 55 5.25 5.85 14.57
C THR A 55 5.73 5.39 13.21
N ALA A 56 5.60 6.20 12.17
CA ALA A 56 6.16 5.93 10.85
C ALA A 56 6.50 7.25 10.12
N THR A 57 7.27 7.19 9.03
CA THR A 57 7.49 8.35 8.14
C THR A 57 6.37 8.59 7.15
N SER A 58 5.46 7.62 6.98
CA SER A 58 4.41 7.65 5.95
C SER A 58 3.07 7.10 6.46
N LYS A 59 1.99 7.39 5.72
CA LYS A 59 0.66 6.83 6.00
C LYS A 59 0.64 5.31 5.79
N GLU A 60 1.42 4.82 4.83
CA GLU A 60 1.57 3.40 4.52
C GLU A 60 2.22 2.65 5.68
N GLY A 61 3.28 3.21 6.27
CA GLY A 61 3.91 2.66 7.46
C GLY A 61 2.96 2.62 8.67
N LEU A 62 2.18 3.70 8.90
CA LEU A 62 1.15 3.71 9.94
C LEU A 62 0.07 2.64 9.71
N THR A 63 -0.41 2.54 8.48
CA THR A 63 -1.47 1.58 8.10
C THR A 63 -0.99 0.15 8.22
N PHE A 64 0.21 -0.14 7.71
CA PHE A 64 0.83 -1.45 7.80
C PHE A 64 1.06 -1.84 9.27
N GLY A 65 1.64 -0.94 10.07
CA GLY A 65 1.88 -1.16 11.49
C GLY A 65 0.60 -1.42 12.27
N PHE A 66 -0.44 -0.63 12.03
CA PHE A 66 -1.74 -0.79 12.70
C PHE A 66 -2.39 -2.14 12.37
N TYR A 67 -2.52 -2.49 11.09
CA TYR A 67 -3.14 -3.77 10.73
C TYR A 67 -2.26 -4.97 11.07
N LYS A 68 -0.93 -4.85 11.01
CA LYS A 68 -0.02 -5.89 11.50
C LYS A 68 -0.23 -6.12 12.98
N TYR A 69 -0.36 -5.06 13.77
CA TYR A 69 -0.67 -5.17 15.19
C TYR A 69 -2.03 -5.83 15.43
N LEU A 70 -3.10 -5.44 14.72
CA LEU A 70 -4.41 -6.12 14.85
C LEU A 70 -4.31 -7.63 14.56
N ARG A 71 -3.54 -8.04 13.55
CA ARG A 71 -3.32 -9.47 13.27
C ARG A 71 -2.64 -10.19 14.45
N THR A 72 -1.75 -9.53 15.20
CA THR A 72 -1.17 -10.10 16.44
C THR A 72 -2.18 -10.28 17.56
N LEU A 73 -3.26 -9.49 17.57
CA LEU A 73 -4.38 -9.64 18.51
C LEU A 73 -5.40 -10.71 18.07
N GLY A 74 -5.21 -11.32 16.90
CA GLY A 74 -6.05 -12.40 16.38
C GLY A 74 -7.10 -11.96 15.35
N PHE A 75 -7.05 -10.72 14.86
CA PHE A 75 -7.91 -10.29 13.75
C PHE A 75 -7.53 -11.04 12.47
N LYS A 76 -8.55 -11.53 11.74
CA LYS A 76 -8.36 -12.18 10.42
C LYS A 76 -9.36 -11.63 9.42
N PHE A 77 -8.93 -11.42 8.18
CA PHE A 77 -9.74 -10.83 7.13
C PHE A 77 -9.62 -11.71 5.88
N TYR A 78 -10.53 -12.67 5.71
CA TYR A 78 -10.35 -13.70 4.68
C TYR A 78 -10.74 -13.23 3.28
N LEU A 79 -11.80 -12.43 3.17
CA LEU A 79 -12.28 -11.86 1.91
C LEU A 79 -12.63 -10.37 2.08
N PRO A 80 -12.79 -9.62 0.98
CA PRO A 80 -13.42 -8.31 1.00
C PRO A 80 -14.78 -8.34 1.72
N GLY A 81 -15.10 -7.23 2.39
CA GLY A 81 -16.26 -7.14 3.28
C GLY A 81 -15.99 -7.55 4.73
N GLU A 82 -17.02 -7.49 5.57
CA GLU A 82 -16.95 -7.83 7.00
C GLU A 82 -17.43 -9.26 7.28
N GLU A 83 -18.22 -9.85 6.38
CA GLU A 83 -18.87 -11.15 6.49
C GLU A 83 -17.87 -12.28 6.71
N TYR A 84 -16.67 -12.14 6.12
CA TYR A 84 -15.59 -13.11 6.20
C TYR A 84 -14.42 -12.64 7.07
N SER A 85 -14.72 -11.78 8.05
CA SER A 85 -13.73 -11.28 9.01
C SER A 85 -13.94 -11.91 10.39
N ILE A 86 -12.84 -12.32 11.03
CA ILE A 86 -12.82 -12.69 12.45
C ILE A 86 -12.31 -11.49 13.23
N ILE A 87 -13.21 -10.92 14.04
CA ILE A 87 -12.91 -9.88 15.01
C ILE A 87 -12.90 -10.54 16.41
N PRO A 88 -11.72 -10.75 17.02
CA PRO A 88 -11.63 -11.41 18.32
C PRO A 88 -12.17 -10.51 19.43
N SER A 89 -12.69 -11.09 20.50
CA SER A 89 -12.91 -10.34 21.74
C SER A 89 -11.57 -10.20 22.48
N VAL A 90 -11.13 -8.97 22.73
CA VAL A 90 -9.83 -8.69 23.39
C VAL A 90 -10.04 -7.87 24.66
N SER A 91 -9.54 -8.39 25.78
CA SER A 91 -9.56 -7.70 27.07
C SER A 91 -8.49 -6.61 27.16
N ASN A 92 -7.34 -6.84 26.52
CA ASN A 92 -6.21 -5.90 26.46
C ASN A 92 -5.89 -5.55 24.99
N PRO A 93 -6.47 -4.45 24.45
CA PRO A 93 -6.19 -4.00 23.09
C PRO A 93 -4.79 -3.37 22.94
N PHE A 94 -4.04 -3.17 24.03
CA PHE A 94 -2.68 -2.61 24.03
C PHE A 94 -1.60 -3.70 24.04
N GLY A 95 -1.99 -4.97 24.26
CA GLY A 95 -1.06 -6.09 24.19
C GLY A 95 -0.04 -6.08 25.32
N LYS A 96 1.15 -6.64 25.08
CA LYS A 96 2.24 -6.67 26.06
C LYS A 96 3.10 -5.41 25.92
N LYS A 97 3.78 -5.03 27.01
CA LYS A 97 4.81 -4.00 26.98
C LYS A 97 5.86 -4.35 25.92
N THR A 98 6.10 -3.44 24.99
CA THR A 98 7.00 -3.67 23.85
C THR A 98 7.53 -2.35 23.29
N ASP A 99 8.69 -2.43 22.67
CA ASP A 99 9.27 -1.37 21.86
C ASP A 99 10.02 -2.04 20.71
N GLN A 100 9.44 -1.96 19.51
CA GLN A 100 10.00 -2.64 18.34
C GLN A 100 9.91 -1.77 17.09
N VAL A 101 10.93 -1.85 16.27
CA VAL A 101 10.92 -1.36 14.90
C VAL A 101 10.73 -2.55 13.98
N ASP A 102 9.82 -2.43 13.02
CA ASP A 102 9.48 -3.52 12.12
C ASP A 102 9.18 -2.97 10.72
N LYS A 103 9.14 -3.88 9.75
CA LYS A 103 8.84 -3.63 8.34
C LYS A 103 8.24 -4.86 7.68
N PRO A 104 7.66 -4.71 6.49
CA PRO A 104 7.37 -5.87 5.68
C PRO A 104 8.64 -6.65 5.32
N PHE A 105 8.54 -7.97 5.26
CA PHE A 105 9.65 -8.83 4.83
C PHE A 105 9.98 -8.63 3.35
N LEU A 106 8.95 -8.61 2.50
CA LEU A 106 9.06 -8.31 1.06
C LEU A 106 8.64 -6.88 0.79
N GLN A 107 9.36 -6.19 -0.07
CA GLN A 107 9.06 -4.81 -0.47
C GLN A 107 7.93 -4.71 -1.49
N ILE A 108 7.65 -5.77 -2.24
CA ILE A 108 6.53 -5.86 -3.18
C ILE A 108 5.67 -7.03 -2.73
N ARG A 109 4.43 -6.74 -2.33
CA ARG A 109 3.47 -7.72 -1.84
C ARG A 109 2.10 -7.56 -2.47
N ASN A 110 1.90 -6.50 -3.25
CA ASN A 110 0.62 -6.23 -3.90
C ASN A 110 0.44 -7.10 -5.15
N PHE A 111 -0.79 -7.15 -5.63
CA PHE A 111 -1.13 -7.74 -6.92
C PHE A 111 -2.16 -6.86 -7.62
N PHE A 112 -2.27 -7.02 -8.92
CA PHE A 112 -3.26 -6.35 -9.76
C PHE A 112 -4.07 -7.41 -10.51
N GLY A 113 -5.40 -7.34 -10.37
CA GLY A 113 -6.29 -8.15 -11.18
C GLY A 113 -6.31 -7.66 -12.62
N THR A 114 -6.09 -8.56 -13.58
CA THR A 114 -6.22 -8.25 -15.00
C THR A 114 -7.69 -8.01 -15.36
N GLY A 115 -7.99 -6.96 -16.13
CA GLY A 115 -9.35 -6.63 -16.58
C GLY A 115 -10.08 -5.58 -15.74
N GLY A 116 -9.50 -5.14 -14.62
CA GLY A 116 -10.06 -4.08 -13.78
C GLY A 116 -11.47 -4.41 -13.27
N TYR A 117 -12.29 -3.38 -13.04
CA TYR A 117 -13.68 -3.51 -12.58
C TYR A 117 -14.69 -3.58 -13.73
N GLY A 118 -14.23 -3.89 -14.95
CA GLY A 118 -15.04 -3.92 -16.17
C GLY A 118 -15.31 -2.55 -16.78
N THR A 119 -15.79 -2.56 -18.02
CA THR A 119 -16.41 -1.40 -18.68
C THR A 119 -17.91 -1.39 -18.36
N ASP A 120 -18.61 -0.26 -18.56
CA ASP A 120 -20.06 -0.08 -18.30
C ASP A 120 -20.49 0.30 -16.87
N ASN A 121 -19.53 0.67 -16.00
CA ASN A 121 -19.78 1.22 -14.67
C ASN A 121 -20.79 0.40 -13.81
N PRO A 122 -20.63 -0.93 -13.67
CA PRO A 122 -21.54 -1.76 -12.87
C PRO A 122 -21.50 -1.44 -11.36
N ASP A 123 -20.46 -0.73 -10.90
CA ASP A 123 -20.23 -0.32 -9.52
C ASP A 123 -20.06 1.21 -9.44
N PRO A 124 -21.15 1.99 -9.60
CA PRO A 124 -21.08 3.44 -9.78
C PRO A 124 -20.52 4.20 -8.57
N ASP A 125 -20.61 3.63 -7.37
CA ASP A 125 -20.08 4.21 -6.15
C ASP A 125 -18.71 3.63 -5.75
N LYS A 126 -18.15 2.74 -6.57
CA LYS A 126 -16.86 2.07 -6.36
C LYS A 126 -16.83 1.26 -5.05
N SER A 127 -17.97 0.74 -4.61
CA SER A 127 -18.10 -0.03 -3.38
C SER A 127 -17.19 -1.26 -3.38
N VAL A 128 -17.18 -2.02 -4.47
CA VAL A 128 -16.38 -3.24 -4.63
C VAL A 128 -14.89 -2.88 -4.60
N GLU A 129 -14.49 -1.84 -5.32
CA GLU A 129 -13.11 -1.35 -5.31
C GLU A 129 -12.64 -0.96 -3.90
N LYS A 130 -13.46 -0.20 -3.17
CA LYS A 130 -13.14 0.22 -1.80
C LYS A 130 -12.98 -0.96 -0.86
N GLU A 131 -13.84 -1.97 -0.95
CA GLU A 131 -13.75 -3.18 -0.12
C GLU A 131 -12.49 -4.00 -0.43
N TRP A 132 -12.13 -4.14 -1.70
CA TRP A 132 -10.90 -4.81 -2.13
C TRP A 132 -9.65 -4.09 -1.64
N GLU A 133 -9.58 -2.78 -1.80
CA GLU A 133 -8.47 -1.98 -1.30
C GLU A 133 -8.35 -2.07 0.24
N LEU A 134 -9.48 -2.00 0.94
CA LEU A 134 -9.50 -2.13 2.39
C LEU A 134 -9.04 -3.52 2.86
N TRP A 135 -9.50 -4.59 2.20
CA TRP A 135 -9.07 -5.96 2.48
C TRP A 135 -7.57 -6.15 2.24
N LYS A 136 -7.02 -5.56 1.18
CA LYS A 136 -5.57 -5.56 0.91
C LYS A 136 -4.79 -4.89 2.04
N LEU A 137 -5.19 -3.69 2.47
CA LEU A 137 -4.56 -2.98 3.58
C LEU A 137 -4.60 -3.80 4.88
N ARG A 138 -5.77 -4.39 5.18
CA ARG A 138 -6.00 -5.26 6.34
C ARG A 138 -5.11 -6.50 6.37
N ASN A 139 -4.71 -7.00 5.20
CA ASN A 139 -3.81 -8.15 5.06
C ASN A 139 -2.35 -7.77 4.81
N GLY A 140 -2.01 -6.47 4.79
CA GLY A 140 -0.63 -6.00 4.66
C GLY A 140 -0.09 -6.06 3.23
N PHE A 141 -0.96 -6.15 2.22
CA PHE A 141 -0.60 -5.91 0.83
C PHE A 141 -0.16 -4.45 0.67
N GLY A 142 0.87 -4.25 -0.15
CA GLY A 142 1.51 -2.96 -0.33
C GLY A 142 2.80 -3.11 -1.13
N ASN A 143 3.35 -1.97 -1.55
CA ASN A 143 4.58 -1.89 -2.31
C ASN A 143 5.44 -0.74 -1.78
N ALA A 144 6.76 -0.95 -1.70
CA ALA A 144 7.72 0.09 -1.38
C ALA A 144 7.94 1.06 -2.56
N TYR A 145 7.59 0.64 -3.77
CA TYR A 145 7.72 1.39 -5.02
C TYR A 145 6.37 1.43 -5.72
N GLU A 146 6.14 2.48 -6.52
CA GLU A 146 4.99 2.55 -7.40
C GLU A 146 5.12 1.46 -8.46
N LEU A 147 4.06 0.64 -8.59
CA LEU A 147 3.97 -0.37 -9.63
C LEU A 147 3.00 0.16 -10.67
N GLU A 148 3.49 0.35 -11.89
CA GLU A 148 2.65 0.72 -13.02
C GLU A 148 2.61 -0.45 -14.01
N GLY A 149 1.39 -0.94 -14.25
CA GLY A 149 1.11 -1.71 -15.46
C GLY A 149 1.27 -0.80 -16.67
N HIS A 150 1.61 -1.39 -17.82
CA HIS A 150 1.73 -0.67 -19.09
C HIS A 150 2.75 0.49 -19.15
N ARG A 151 3.68 0.60 -18.18
CA ARG A 151 4.73 1.63 -18.21
C ARG A 151 5.55 1.59 -19.49
N GLY A 152 5.81 0.40 -20.04
CA GLY A 152 6.51 0.23 -21.31
C GLY A 152 5.74 0.86 -22.49
N GLU A 153 4.45 0.54 -22.64
CA GLU A 153 3.58 1.12 -23.67
C GLU A 153 3.47 2.65 -23.52
N ASN A 154 3.25 3.13 -22.30
CA ASN A 154 3.16 4.57 -22.00
C ASN A 154 4.47 5.28 -22.31
N PHE A 155 5.61 4.71 -21.94
CA PHE A 155 6.93 5.27 -22.24
C PHE A 155 7.13 5.46 -23.74
N ILE A 156 6.75 4.48 -24.57
CA ILE A 156 6.83 4.59 -26.04
C ILE A 156 5.98 5.75 -26.55
N LEU A 157 4.75 5.88 -26.03
CA LEU A 157 3.83 6.95 -26.42
C LEU A 157 4.35 8.33 -26.03
N GLU A 158 4.78 8.48 -24.78
CA GLU A 158 5.31 9.72 -24.21
C GLU A 158 6.59 10.19 -24.93
N ASN A 159 7.44 9.26 -25.38
CA ASN A 159 8.76 9.56 -25.93
C ASN A 159 8.87 9.34 -27.44
N LYS A 160 7.74 9.27 -28.14
CA LYS A 160 7.65 8.93 -29.56
C LYS A 160 8.64 9.70 -30.44
N GLU A 161 8.71 11.02 -30.31
CA GLU A 161 9.56 11.86 -31.17
C GLU A 161 11.05 11.56 -30.98
N THR A 162 11.48 11.33 -29.74
CA THR A 162 12.86 10.94 -29.41
C THR A 162 13.18 9.57 -29.97
N LEU A 163 12.26 8.62 -29.86
CA LEU A 163 12.42 7.25 -30.37
C LEU A 163 12.40 7.20 -31.91
N GLN A 164 11.66 8.09 -32.58
CA GLN A 164 11.71 8.25 -34.03
C GLN A 164 13.06 8.75 -34.54
N LYS A 165 13.72 9.62 -33.77
CA LYS A 165 15.08 10.11 -34.09
C LYS A 165 16.16 9.07 -33.79
N ASN A 166 15.87 8.10 -32.94
CA ASN A 166 16.80 7.05 -32.51
C ASN A 166 16.23 5.65 -32.77
N PRO A 167 16.00 5.26 -34.04
CA PRO A 167 15.34 4.00 -34.35
C PRO A 167 16.12 2.75 -33.92
N SER A 168 17.43 2.86 -33.68
CA SER A 168 18.29 1.79 -33.15
C SER A 168 18.07 1.52 -31.64
N TRP A 169 17.26 2.33 -30.96
CA TRP A 169 16.90 2.11 -29.56
C TRP A 169 15.71 1.16 -29.39
N LEU A 170 15.12 0.68 -30.49
CA LEU A 170 13.93 -0.16 -30.51
C LEU A 170 14.23 -1.53 -31.12
N VAL A 171 13.55 -2.58 -30.65
CA VAL A 171 13.72 -3.95 -31.19
C VAL A 171 13.25 -4.10 -32.64
N LYS A 172 12.47 -3.14 -33.13
CA LYS A 172 12.10 -2.98 -34.53
C LYS A 172 11.99 -1.47 -34.85
N PRO A 173 12.18 -1.03 -36.09
CA PRO A 173 11.97 0.37 -36.45
C PRO A 173 10.49 0.79 -36.36
N LEU A 174 10.22 2.07 -36.02
CA LEU A 174 8.87 2.64 -36.12
C LEU A 174 8.45 2.75 -37.59
N THR A 175 7.27 2.23 -37.94
CA THR A 175 6.78 2.30 -39.34
C THR A 175 6.38 3.72 -39.74
N GLY A 176 6.67 4.10 -41.00
CA GLY A 176 6.64 5.47 -41.52
C GLY A 176 5.29 6.20 -41.57
N ASN A 177 4.19 5.59 -41.14
CA ASN A 177 2.85 6.23 -41.13
C ASN A 177 2.53 6.96 -39.83
N SER A 178 3.53 7.22 -38.97
CA SER A 178 3.33 7.89 -37.67
C SER A 178 2.36 7.18 -36.73
N GLN A 179 1.95 5.94 -37.00
CA GLN A 179 1.27 5.11 -36.02
C GLN A 179 2.34 4.43 -35.17
N THR A 180 2.48 4.92 -33.94
CA THR A 180 3.30 4.25 -32.93
C THR A 180 2.61 2.94 -32.60
N ASP A 181 3.20 1.82 -33.01
CA ASP A 181 2.83 0.53 -32.46
C ASP A 181 3.18 0.56 -30.97
N GLN A 182 2.17 0.75 -30.12
CA GLN A 182 2.34 0.86 -28.67
C GLN A 182 2.94 -0.41 -28.06
N SER A 183 2.87 -1.54 -28.77
CA SER A 183 3.45 -2.81 -28.35
C SER A 183 4.96 -2.91 -28.58
N ILE A 184 5.55 -1.96 -29.33
CA ILE A 184 6.99 -1.93 -29.58
C ILE A 184 7.77 -1.82 -28.27
N LYS A 185 8.91 -2.49 -28.18
CA LYS A 185 9.74 -2.50 -26.98
C LYS A 185 11.10 -1.86 -27.28
N LEU A 186 11.70 -1.27 -26.25
CA LEU A 186 13.09 -0.82 -26.32
C LEU A 186 14.00 -2.03 -26.54
N ASP A 187 15.08 -1.81 -27.29
CA ASP A 187 16.18 -2.76 -27.34
C ASP A 187 17.01 -2.62 -26.05
N TYR A 188 16.77 -3.51 -25.09
CA TYR A 188 17.48 -3.52 -23.81
C TYR A 188 18.96 -3.88 -23.92
N THR A 189 19.45 -4.26 -25.10
CA THR A 189 20.89 -4.43 -25.36
C THR A 189 21.58 -3.12 -25.75
N ASN A 190 20.81 -2.10 -26.13
CA ASN A 190 21.30 -0.76 -26.43
C ASN A 190 21.45 0.05 -25.12
N LYS A 191 22.69 0.42 -24.77
CA LYS A 191 23.00 1.15 -23.53
C LYS A 191 22.38 2.55 -23.47
N GLU A 192 22.30 3.25 -24.60
CA GLU A 192 21.71 4.59 -24.64
C GLU A 192 20.20 4.51 -24.44
N ALA A 193 19.55 3.51 -25.06
CA ALA A 193 18.13 3.24 -24.86
C ALA A 193 17.81 2.89 -23.40
N LEU A 194 18.65 2.08 -22.75
CA LEU A 194 18.49 1.72 -21.34
C LEU A 194 18.63 2.93 -20.42
N ASN A 195 19.68 3.75 -20.62
CA ASN A 195 19.89 4.97 -19.84
C ASN A 195 18.77 6.00 -20.03
N PHE A 196 18.10 6.00 -21.19
CA PHE A 196 16.97 6.87 -21.44
C PHE A 196 15.68 6.40 -20.74
N TYR A 197 15.56 5.11 -20.42
CA TYR A 197 14.39 4.52 -19.77
C TYR A 197 14.41 4.60 -18.24
N THR A 198 15.61 4.62 -17.65
CA THR A 198 15.84 4.60 -16.19
C THR A 198 16.14 5.98 -15.62
#